data_AF-A0AA88JF49-F1
#
_entry.id   AF-A0AA88JF49-F1
#
_cell.length_a   1.000
_cell.length_b   1.000
_cell.length_c   1.000
_cell.angle_alpha   90.00
_cell.angle_beta   90.00
_cell.angle_gamma   90.00
#
_symmetry.space_group_name_H-M   'P 1'
#
loop_
_entity.id
_entity.type
_entity.pdbx_description
1 polymer ?
#
loop_
_entity_poly.entity_id
_entity_poly.type
_entity_poly.pdbx_seq_one_letter_code
_entity_poly.pdbx_strand_id
1 'polypeptide(L)'
;MPLARFLPFVTQPVPDLGALSFPDHGLCCLLIPVQPVPVNRPETVTGTAGLKRNGLSDAFLNGSDEPARPVIISSLLTKGYKIPFPLSSASTIEEDLLRFLSSLVFGQSSQTFVRMALRKPGVIALFDVDGTLTAPRKMATLQMLEFMRELRKVITVGVVGGSDLSKISEQLGKTVIDDYDYVFSENGLVAHKVGKLIGTQSLKSFLGEEKLKEFINFTLHYIADLDIPIKRGTFIEFRSGMINVSPIGRNCSQEERDEFERYDKVHNIRPKMVSVLRERFAHLNLTFSIGGQISFDVFPQGWDKTYCLRYLDDFQEIHFFGDKTYKGGNDHEIYESERTTGHTGKAL
;
A
#
# COMPACT_ATOMS: atom_id res chain seq x y z
N MET A 1 33.91 20.54 40.77
CA MET A 1 33.06 21.30 41.71
C MET A 1 33.68 22.68 41.88
N PRO A 2 32.87 23.76 41.78
CA PRO A 2 31.94 24.08 42.85
C PRO A 2 30.47 24.03 42.43
N LEU A 3 29.65 23.65 43.40
CA LEU A 3 28.20 23.54 43.35
C LEU A 3 27.54 24.90 43.14
N ALA A 4 26.70 25.01 42.11
CA ALA A 4 25.63 26.01 42.08
C ALA A 4 24.38 25.43 42.76
N ARG A 5 23.92 26.12 43.80
CA ARG A 5 22.76 25.79 44.63
C ARG A 5 21.46 25.92 43.83
N PHE A 6 20.64 24.88 43.83
CA PHE A 6 19.24 24.94 43.40
C PHE A 6 18.40 25.63 44.48
N LEU A 7 17.68 26.69 44.10
CA LEU A 7 16.59 27.27 44.89
C LEU A 7 15.29 26.52 44.56
N PRO A 8 14.44 26.20 45.55
CA PRO A 8 13.19 25.48 45.32
C PRO A 8 12.13 26.42 44.73
N PHE A 9 11.44 25.95 43.70
CA PHE A 9 10.25 26.60 43.15
C PHE A 9 9.13 26.58 44.20
N VAL A 10 8.71 27.78 44.62
CA VAL A 10 7.56 28.00 45.47
C VAL A 10 6.30 27.92 44.60
N THR A 11 5.43 26.94 44.89
CA THR A 11 4.08 26.85 44.34
C THR A 11 3.19 27.91 45.02
N GLN A 12 2.66 28.86 44.26
CA GLN A 12 1.51 29.67 44.70
C GLN A 12 0.25 29.24 43.94
N PRO A 13 -0.90 29.06 44.61
CA PRO A 13 -2.16 28.65 43.98
C PRO A 13 -3.02 29.87 43.55
N VAL A 14 -4.23 29.56 43.06
CA VAL A 14 -5.47 30.40 42.96
C VAL A 14 -5.80 30.90 41.52
N PRO A 15 -7.08 31.00 41.07
CA PRO A 15 -8.37 30.66 41.71
C PRO A 15 -9.28 29.68 40.95
N ASP A 16 -10.21 29.18 41.75
CA ASP A 16 -11.47 28.49 41.47
C ASP A 16 -12.36 29.25 40.47
N LEU A 17 -12.75 28.61 39.36
CA LEU A 17 -13.83 29.08 38.50
C LEU A 17 -15.00 28.09 38.61
N GLY A 18 -16.06 28.60 39.22
CA GLY A 18 -17.18 27.86 39.74
C GLY A 18 -17.99 27.06 38.71
N ALA A 19 -18.71 26.11 39.29
CA ALA A 19 -19.71 25.25 38.70
C ALA A 19 -20.64 25.97 37.70
N LEU A 20 -20.73 25.42 36.50
CA LEU A 20 -21.91 25.57 35.65
C LEU A 20 -22.54 24.19 35.48
N SER A 21 -23.77 24.12 35.99
CA SER A 21 -24.72 23.03 36.00
C SER A 21 -25.09 22.54 34.59
N PHE A 22 -25.13 21.22 34.44
CA PHE A 22 -25.79 20.51 33.35
C PHE A 22 -27.32 20.60 33.47
N PRO A 23 -28.05 20.67 32.35
CA PRO A 23 -29.36 20.02 32.25
C PRO A 23 -29.32 18.86 31.25
N ASP A 24 -29.78 17.71 31.73
CA ASP A 24 -30.19 16.57 30.92
C ASP A 24 -31.53 16.85 30.20
N HIS A 25 -31.74 16.08 29.13
CA HIS A 25 -32.97 15.81 28.36
C HIS A 25 -33.14 16.54 27.00
N GLY A 26 -33.18 15.74 25.94
CA GLY A 26 -33.97 16.04 24.74
C GLY A 26 -33.38 15.54 23.42
N LEU A 27 -33.81 14.35 22.97
CA LEU A 27 -33.79 13.98 21.55
C LEU A 27 -34.45 15.09 20.72
N CYS A 28 -33.78 15.63 19.71
CA CYS A 28 -34.46 16.31 18.61
C CYS A 28 -33.64 16.21 17.32
N CYS A 29 -34.13 15.40 16.39
CA CYS A 29 -33.67 15.33 15.02
C CYS A 29 -33.91 16.68 14.33
N LEU A 30 -32.88 17.33 13.78
CA LEU A 30 -33.05 18.44 12.85
C LEU A 30 -32.54 18.03 11.45
N LEU A 31 -33.49 17.69 10.60
CA LEU A 31 -33.35 17.57 9.15
C LEU A 31 -33.14 18.99 8.58
N ILE A 32 -32.07 19.20 7.83
CA ILE A 32 -31.88 20.41 7.02
C ILE A 32 -32.44 20.12 5.61
N PRO A 33 -33.40 20.92 5.09
CA PRO A 33 -33.94 20.73 3.75
C PRO A 33 -33.01 21.37 2.71
N VAL A 34 -32.55 20.58 1.74
CA VAL A 34 -31.88 21.10 0.53
C VAL A 34 -32.95 21.34 -0.53
N GLN A 35 -33.10 22.60 -0.95
CA GLN A 35 -34.03 22.99 -2.01
C GLN A 35 -33.54 22.56 -3.41
N PRO A 36 -34.44 22.23 -4.34
CA PRO A 36 -34.08 21.77 -5.68
C PRO A 36 -33.73 22.93 -6.63
N VAL A 37 -32.65 22.77 -7.38
CA VAL A 37 -32.23 23.65 -8.48
C VAL A 37 -33.00 23.28 -9.76
N PRO A 38 -33.54 24.24 -10.54
CA PRO A 38 -34.44 23.95 -11.65
C PRO A 38 -33.73 23.44 -12.91
N VAL A 39 -34.38 22.47 -13.57
CA VAL A 39 -34.01 21.89 -14.86
C VAL A 39 -34.57 22.75 -15.99
N ASN A 40 -33.71 23.33 -16.81
CA ASN A 40 -34.12 23.99 -18.06
C ASN A 40 -34.28 22.96 -19.18
N ARG A 41 -35.52 22.78 -19.67
CA ARG A 41 -35.83 22.23 -20.99
C ARG A 41 -35.88 23.36 -22.02
N PRO A 42 -35.58 23.07 -23.29
CA PRO A 42 -36.20 23.78 -24.40
C PRO A 42 -37.05 22.82 -25.27
N GLU A 43 -38.33 23.15 -25.40
CA GLU A 43 -39.22 22.85 -26.53
C GLU A 43 -39.52 24.23 -27.17
N THR A 44 -39.76 24.47 -28.46
CA THR A 44 -39.86 23.72 -29.72
C THR A 44 -39.91 24.79 -30.87
N VAL A 45 -39.89 24.33 -32.14
CA VAL A 45 -40.65 24.86 -33.32
C VAL A 45 -39.86 25.47 -34.51
N THR A 46 -39.98 24.75 -35.64
CA THR A 46 -40.01 25.10 -37.08
C THR A 46 -38.76 25.46 -37.90
N GLY A 47 -38.64 24.80 -39.06
CA GLY A 47 -37.89 25.30 -40.23
C GLY A 47 -37.49 24.22 -41.24
N THR A 48 -38.29 24.03 -42.28
CA THR A 48 -38.22 23.06 -43.39
C THR A 48 -37.07 23.25 -44.38
N ALA A 49 -36.47 22.13 -44.87
CA ALA A 49 -36.03 21.82 -46.25
C ALA A 49 -35.09 20.59 -46.18
N GLY A 50 -35.08 19.55 -47.02
CA GLY A 50 -35.77 19.21 -48.26
C GLY A 50 -34.97 18.08 -48.94
N LEU A 51 -35.68 17.03 -49.35
CA LEU A 51 -35.39 16.09 -50.44
C LEU A 51 -34.39 14.89 -50.30
N LYS A 52 -35.01 13.73 -50.57
CA LYS A 52 -34.63 12.59 -51.46
C LYS A 52 -34.15 11.27 -50.85
N ARG A 53 -35.15 10.39 -50.63
CA ARG A 53 -35.32 9.01 -51.13
C ARG A 53 -34.06 8.28 -51.66
N ASN A 54 -33.80 7.09 -51.11
CA ASN A 54 -34.14 5.80 -51.75
C ASN A 54 -34.01 4.65 -50.72
N GLY A 55 -35.00 3.77 -50.69
CA GLY A 55 -35.14 2.71 -49.69
C GLY A 55 -34.72 1.32 -50.16
N LEU A 56 -34.89 0.36 -49.24
CA LEU A 56 -35.11 -1.09 -49.37
C LEU A 56 -35.16 -1.62 -47.92
N SER A 57 -36.35 -1.78 -47.33
CA SER A 57 -37.26 -2.95 -47.35
C SER A 57 -36.97 -3.93 -46.21
N ASP A 58 -38.05 -4.23 -45.51
CA ASP A 58 -38.21 -5.05 -44.30
C ASP A 58 -37.61 -6.46 -44.36
N ALA A 59 -37.15 -6.96 -43.20
CA ALA A 59 -37.53 -8.28 -42.71
C ALA A 59 -37.27 -8.41 -41.21
N PHE A 60 -38.22 -9.06 -40.57
CA PHE A 60 -38.54 -9.09 -39.14
C PHE A 60 -38.08 -10.43 -38.53
N LEU A 61 -37.93 -10.42 -37.20
CA LEU A 61 -38.08 -11.53 -36.23
C LEU A 61 -36.84 -12.32 -35.74
N ASN A 62 -36.62 -12.10 -34.43
CA ASN A 62 -36.37 -13.06 -33.36
C ASN A 62 -34.95 -13.65 -33.18
N GLY A 63 -34.32 -13.24 -32.07
CA GLY A 63 -33.20 -13.94 -31.45
C GLY A 63 -32.81 -13.28 -30.13
N SER A 64 -33.03 -14.00 -29.05
CA SER A 64 -32.77 -13.67 -27.64
C SER A 64 -31.39 -13.04 -27.34
N ASP A 65 -31.38 -11.93 -26.60
CA ASP A 65 -30.21 -11.38 -25.93
C ASP A 65 -29.75 -12.31 -24.77
N GLU A 66 -28.73 -13.14 -25.02
CA GLU A 66 -27.86 -13.69 -23.96
C GLU A 66 -26.63 -12.77 -23.79
N PRO A 67 -26.22 -12.42 -22.56
CA PRO A 67 -24.99 -11.66 -22.35
C PRO A 67 -23.77 -12.56 -22.63
N ALA A 68 -22.90 -12.06 -23.50
CA ALA A 68 -21.66 -12.70 -23.91
C ALA A 68 -20.82 -13.18 -22.71
N ARG A 69 -20.53 -14.49 -22.67
CA ARG A 69 -19.62 -15.12 -21.70
C ARG A 69 -18.16 -14.87 -22.14
N PRO A 70 -17.25 -14.41 -21.27
CA PRO A 70 -15.86 -14.18 -21.67
C PRO A 70 -15.05 -15.49 -21.69
N VAL A 71 -14.66 -15.90 -22.90
CA VAL A 71 -13.68 -16.94 -23.21
C VAL A 71 -12.29 -16.30 -23.20
N ILE A 72 -11.69 -16.10 -22.02
CA ILE A 72 -10.36 -15.47 -21.93
C ILE A 72 -9.26 -16.50 -21.63
N ILE A 73 -9.52 -17.51 -20.78
CA ILE A 73 -8.48 -18.49 -20.42
C ILE A 73 -8.12 -19.41 -21.59
N SER A 74 -9.09 -19.81 -22.43
CA SER A 74 -8.79 -20.55 -23.66
C SER A 74 -8.02 -19.70 -24.66
N SER A 75 -8.35 -18.40 -24.81
CA SER A 75 -7.67 -17.50 -25.75
C SER A 75 -6.21 -17.23 -25.38
N LEU A 76 -5.87 -17.19 -24.09
CA LEU A 76 -4.49 -16.97 -23.61
C LEU A 76 -3.58 -18.17 -23.88
N LEU A 77 -4.13 -19.40 -23.91
CA LEU A 77 -3.35 -20.62 -24.10
C LEU A 77 -3.44 -21.22 -25.52
N THR A 78 -4.47 -20.90 -26.30
CA THR A 78 -4.69 -21.49 -27.65
C THR A 78 -4.23 -20.64 -28.82
N LYS A 79 -4.12 -19.32 -28.66
CA LYS A 79 -3.51 -18.46 -29.69
C LYS A 79 -2.03 -18.36 -29.38
N GLY A 80 -1.23 -19.16 -30.09
CA GLY A 80 0.22 -18.96 -30.17
C GLY A 80 0.53 -17.53 -30.62
N TYR A 81 0.65 -16.62 -29.65
CA TYR A 81 1.04 -15.24 -29.86
C TYR A 81 2.51 -15.24 -30.29
N LYS A 82 2.74 -15.30 -31.60
CA LYS A 82 3.97 -14.75 -32.18
C LYS A 82 3.84 -13.24 -32.15
N ILE A 83 4.30 -12.61 -31.08
CA ILE A 83 4.51 -11.15 -31.04
C ILE A 83 5.91 -10.88 -31.61
N PRO A 84 6.05 -10.10 -32.69
CA PRO A 84 7.35 -9.68 -33.19
C PRO A 84 7.70 -8.35 -32.54
N PHE A 85 8.37 -8.33 -31.38
CA PHE A 85 8.97 -7.10 -30.85
C PHE A 85 10.31 -7.38 -30.17
N PRO A 86 11.24 -6.41 -30.23
CA PRO A 86 12.67 -6.66 -30.04
C PRO A 86 12.96 -7.02 -28.59
N LEU A 87 13.88 -7.98 -28.42
CA LEU A 87 14.48 -8.36 -27.15
C LEU A 87 15.01 -7.11 -26.42
N SER A 88 14.20 -6.57 -25.52
CA SER A 88 14.67 -5.69 -24.44
C SER A 88 14.66 -6.51 -23.16
N SER A 89 15.74 -6.44 -22.40
CA SER A 89 16.16 -7.39 -21.36
C SER A 89 15.38 -7.32 -20.04
N ALA A 90 14.09 -6.99 -20.04
CA ALA A 90 13.26 -6.92 -18.84
C ALA A 90 12.00 -7.79 -19.01
N SER A 91 11.87 -8.85 -18.20
CA SER A 91 10.63 -9.64 -18.15
C SER A 91 9.51 -8.79 -17.52
N THR A 92 8.31 -8.89 -18.08
CA THR A 92 7.10 -8.26 -17.51
C THR A 92 6.45 -9.20 -16.50
N ILE A 93 5.67 -8.66 -15.55
CA ILE A 93 4.89 -9.50 -14.62
C ILE A 93 3.97 -10.44 -15.40
N GLU A 94 3.36 -9.96 -16.48
CA GLU A 94 2.49 -10.79 -17.34
C GLU A 94 3.23 -11.97 -17.96
N GLU A 95 4.47 -11.78 -18.45
CA GLU A 95 5.26 -12.87 -19.03
C GLU A 95 5.67 -13.92 -17.99
N ASP A 96 6.17 -13.50 -16.83
CA ASP A 96 6.60 -14.43 -15.78
C ASP A 96 5.38 -15.14 -15.15
N LEU A 97 4.24 -14.45 -15.06
CA LEU A 97 3.01 -15.03 -14.57
C LEU A 97 2.36 -15.96 -15.61
N LEU A 98 2.47 -15.67 -16.92
CA LEU A 98 2.08 -16.61 -17.98
C LEU A 98 2.97 -17.85 -18.01
N ARG A 99 4.29 -17.71 -17.78
CA ARG A 99 5.20 -18.85 -17.62
C ARG A 99 4.83 -19.68 -16.40
N PHE A 100 4.55 -19.02 -15.28
CA PHE A 100 4.09 -19.66 -14.05
C PHE A 100 2.75 -20.38 -14.27
N LEU A 101 1.73 -19.72 -14.79
CA LEU A 101 0.43 -20.32 -15.11
C LEU A 101 0.56 -21.48 -16.11
N SER A 102 1.41 -21.33 -17.13
CA SER A 102 1.72 -22.42 -18.06
C SER A 102 2.34 -23.61 -17.31
N SER A 103 3.28 -23.37 -16.39
CA SER A 103 3.85 -24.45 -15.56
C SER A 103 2.80 -25.12 -14.65
N LEU A 104 1.79 -24.39 -14.18
CA LEU A 104 0.69 -24.94 -13.40
C LEU A 104 -0.26 -25.81 -14.24
N VAL A 105 -0.43 -25.49 -15.53
CA VAL A 105 -1.40 -26.15 -16.42
C VAL A 105 -0.77 -27.31 -17.21
N PHE A 106 0.49 -27.21 -17.64
CA PHE A 106 1.15 -28.20 -18.52
C PHE A 106 1.64 -29.48 -17.81
N GLY A 107 1.36 -29.65 -16.52
CA GLY A 107 1.61 -30.91 -15.79
C GLY A 107 0.54 -31.99 -15.99
N GLN A 108 -0.54 -31.73 -16.74
CA GLN A 108 -1.63 -32.66 -16.96
C GLN A 108 -1.77 -32.96 -18.46
N SER A 109 -1.56 -34.22 -18.83
CA SER A 109 -1.68 -34.73 -20.19
C SER A 109 -3.01 -34.35 -20.83
N SER A 110 -2.93 -33.89 -22.07
CA SER A 110 -4.01 -33.52 -22.98
C SER A 110 -5.13 -34.56 -23.03
N GLN A 111 -6.23 -34.31 -22.32
CA GLN A 111 -7.63 -34.55 -22.74
C GLN A 111 -8.58 -34.11 -21.61
N THR A 112 -9.66 -33.40 -21.98
CA THR A 112 -10.77 -32.89 -21.13
C THR A 112 -10.64 -31.43 -20.67
N PHE A 113 -10.91 -30.51 -21.60
CA PHE A 113 -10.88 -29.04 -21.44
C PHE A 113 -12.07 -28.41 -20.70
N VAL A 114 -12.79 -29.16 -19.85
CA VAL A 114 -13.83 -28.61 -18.96
C VAL A 114 -13.77 -29.33 -17.61
N ARG A 115 -12.66 -29.17 -16.89
CA ARG A 115 -12.70 -29.26 -15.43
C ARG A 115 -12.69 -27.82 -14.94
N MET A 116 -13.71 -27.41 -14.19
CA MET A 116 -13.61 -26.23 -13.33
C MET A 116 -12.25 -26.34 -12.64
N ALA A 117 -11.32 -25.44 -12.96
CA ALA A 117 -9.98 -25.49 -12.43
C ALA A 117 -10.11 -25.43 -10.91
N LEU A 118 -10.02 -26.59 -10.26
CA LEU A 118 -9.94 -26.69 -8.83
C LEU A 118 -8.72 -25.86 -8.47
N ARG A 119 -8.95 -24.79 -7.70
CA ARG A 119 -7.90 -23.91 -7.22
C ARG A 119 -6.71 -24.74 -6.75
N LYS A 120 -5.51 -24.50 -7.27
CA LYS A 120 -4.33 -25.30 -6.86
C LYS A 120 -4.15 -25.13 -5.34
N PRO A 121 -4.35 -26.19 -4.53
CA PRO A 121 -4.23 -26.07 -3.09
C PRO A 121 -2.76 -25.87 -2.70
N GLY A 122 -2.52 -25.16 -1.60
CA GLY A 122 -1.16 -24.97 -1.07
C GLY A 122 -0.29 -23.98 -1.86
N VAL A 123 -0.84 -23.25 -2.84
CA VAL A 123 -0.11 -22.21 -3.60
C VAL A 123 -0.77 -20.84 -3.45
N ILE A 124 0.05 -19.82 -3.21
CA ILE A 124 -0.34 -18.41 -3.20
C ILE A 124 0.59 -17.59 -4.09
N ALA A 125 0.01 -16.67 -4.86
CA ALA A 125 0.72 -15.58 -5.50
C ALA A 125 0.48 -14.29 -4.71
N LEU A 126 1.57 -13.67 -4.27
CA LEU A 126 1.61 -12.48 -3.44
C LEU A 126 2.22 -11.34 -4.26
N PHE A 127 1.55 -10.19 -4.28
CA PHE A 127 1.93 -9.06 -5.12
C PHE A 127 2.23 -7.83 -4.28
N ASP A 128 3.35 -7.16 -4.55
CA ASP A 128 3.47 -5.75 -4.22
C ASP A 128 2.40 -4.92 -4.98
N VAL A 129 2.11 -3.72 -4.50
CA VAL A 129 1.06 -2.86 -5.06
C VAL A 129 1.63 -1.78 -6.00
N ASP A 130 2.60 -0.98 -5.51
CA ASP A 130 3.00 0.28 -6.15
C ASP A 130 4.24 0.10 -7.04
N GLY A 131 4.04 0.15 -8.35
CA GLY A 131 5.03 -0.22 -9.36
C GLY A 131 4.86 -1.65 -9.88
N THR A 132 4.14 -2.49 -9.14
CA THR A 132 3.92 -3.91 -9.46
C THR A 132 2.52 -4.16 -10.04
N LEU A 133 1.44 -3.87 -9.30
CA LEU A 133 0.06 -3.95 -9.83
C LEU A 133 -0.42 -2.63 -10.43
N THR A 134 0.22 -1.53 -10.06
CA THR A 134 -0.15 -0.18 -10.50
C THR A 134 1.08 0.58 -10.95
N ALA A 135 0.90 1.55 -11.83
CA ALA A 135 1.93 2.56 -12.03
C ALA A 135 2.13 3.36 -10.73
N PRO A 136 3.34 3.86 -10.43
CA PRO A 136 3.63 4.52 -9.16
C PRO A 136 2.62 5.62 -8.79
N ARG A 137 1.97 5.47 -7.63
CA ARG A 137 0.94 6.35 -7.06
C ARG A 137 -0.30 6.55 -7.93
N LYS A 138 -0.62 5.58 -8.80
CA LYS A 138 -1.81 5.60 -9.65
C LYS A 138 -2.74 4.43 -9.33
N MET A 139 -3.97 4.51 -9.85
CA MET A 139 -4.93 3.42 -9.81
C MET A 139 -4.51 2.29 -10.76
N ALA A 140 -4.88 1.06 -10.42
CA ALA A 140 -4.78 -0.09 -11.30
C ALA A 140 -5.60 0.12 -12.57
N THR A 141 -5.10 -0.40 -13.69
CA THR A 141 -5.87 -0.45 -14.94
C THR A 141 -6.99 -1.48 -14.82
N LEU A 142 -8.07 -1.29 -15.58
CA LEU A 142 -9.18 -2.27 -15.62
C LEU A 142 -8.70 -3.65 -16.07
N GLN A 143 -7.76 -3.69 -17.01
CA GLN A 143 -7.13 -4.92 -17.49
C GLN A 143 -6.40 -5.66 -16.36
N MET A 144 -5.64 -4.95 -15.53
CA MET A 144 -4.98 -5.56 -14.38
C MET A 144 -5.99 -6.10 -13.35
N LEU A 145 -7.03 -5.32 -13.04
CA LEU A 145 -8.08 -5.77 -12.10
C LEU A 145 -8.83 -7.02 -12.61
N GLU A 146 -9.14 -7.07 -13.90
CA GLU A 146 -9.76 -8.24 -14.53
C GLU A 146 -8.83 -9.45 -14.49
N PHE A 147 -7.55 -9.26 -14.80
CA PHE A 147 -6.53 -10.29 -14.69
C PHE A 147 -6.43 -10.86 -13.27
N MET A 148 -6.38 -10.01 -12.24
CA MET A 148 -6.31 -10.45 -10.83
C MET A 148 -7.56 -11.26 -10.44
N ARG A 149 -8.74 -10.88 -10.94
CA ARG A 149 -9.99 -11.63 -10.71
C ARG A 149 -9.97 -13.00 -11.36
N GLU A 150 -9.47 -13.12 -12.58
CA GLU A 150 -9.32 -14.42 -13.25
C GLU A 150 -8.24 -15.29 -12.56
N LEU A 151 -7.12 -14.69 -12.16
CA LEU A 151 -6.04 -15.37 -11.44
C LEU A 151 -6.55 -16.00 -10.13
N ARG A 152 -7.37 -15.27 -9.38
CA ARG A 152 -7.95 -15.74 -8.11
C ARG A 152 -8.81 -17.00 -8.25
N LYS A 153 -9.38 -17.26 -9.43
CA LYS A 153 -10.13 -18.50 -9.70
C LYS A 153 -9.22 -19.72 -9.78
N VAL A 154 -7.94 -19.53 -10.09
CA VAL A 154 -6.97 -20.61 -10.34
C VAL A 154 -6.06 -20.84 -9.12
N ILE A 155 -5.65 -19.78 -8.42
CA ILE A 155 -4.73 -19.84 -7.29
C ILE A 155 -5.16 -18.91 -6.15
N THR A 156 -4.54 -19.03 -4.98
CA THR A 156 -4.71 -18.04 -3.90
C THR A 156 -3.97 -16.77 -4.27
N VAL A 157 -4.61 -15.62 -4.10
CA VAL A 157 -4.02 -14.31 -4.43
C VAL A 157 -4.00 -13.44 -3.19
N GLY A 158 -2.83 -12.89 -2.90
CA GLY A 158 -2.62 -11.91 -1.85
C GLY A 158 -1.97 -10.64 -2.37
N VAL A 159 -2.22 -9.52 -1.70
CA VAL A 159 -1.47 -8.27 -1.92
C VAL A 159 -0.75 -7.85 -0.64
N VAL A 160 0.45 -7.30 -0.77
CA VAL A 160 1.25 -6.78 0.33
C VAL A 160 1.81 -5.41 0.00
N GLY A 161 1.60 -4.43 0.87
CA GLY A 161 2.12 -3.08 0.70
C GLY A 161 2.58 -2.48 2.02
N GLY A 162 3.59 -1.61 1.97
CA GLY A 162 4.02 -0.83 3.14
C GLY A 162 3.05 0.29 3.51
N SER A 163 2.09 0.59 2.64
CA SER A 163 1.06 1.59 2.85
C SER A 163 -0.08 1.08 3.75
N ASP A 164 -0.79 2.03 4.36
CA ASP A 164 -2.07 1.76 5.02
C ASP A 164 -3.12 1.23 4.03
N LEU A 165 -4.19 0.63 4.57
CA LEU A 165 -5.26 0.04 3.79
C LEU A 165 -6.01 1.08 2.93
N SER A 166 -6.12 2.33 3.38
CA SER A 166 -6.76 3.40 2.59
C SER A 166 -6.02 3.64 1.27
N LYS A 167 -4.70 3.76 1.29
CA LYS A 167 -3.88 3.95 0.08
C LYS A 167 -3.94 2.73 -0.84
N ILE A 168 -3.88 1.53 -0.27
CA ILE A 168 -4.05 0.30 -1.08
C ILE A 168 -5.44 0.28 -1.73
N SER A 169 -6.49 0.71 -1.02
CA SER A 169 -7.85 0.80 -1.55
C SER A 169 -8.02 1.89 -2.61
N GLU A 170 -7.29 3.00 -2.50
CA GLU A 170 -7.23 4.03 -3.55
C GLU A 170 -6.63 3.46 -4.84
N GLN A 171 -5.61 2.61 -4.73
CA GLN A 171 -4.91 2.03 -5.88
C GLN A 171 -5.67 0.85 -6.52
N LEU A 172 -6.23 -0.05 -5.70
CA LEU A 172 -6.82 -1.32 -6.17
C LEU A 172 -8.35 -1.33 -6.16
N GLY A 173 -8.98 -0.31 -5.59
CA GLY A 173 -10.44 -0.21 -5.46
C GLY A 173 -10.93 -0.40 -4.01
N LYS A 174 -12.13 0.11 -3.73
CA LYS A 174 -12.71 0.15 -2.38
C LYS A 174 -13.04 -1.23 -1.80
N THR A 175 -13.19 -2.24 -2.65
CA THR A 175 -13.54 -3.62 -2.28
C THR A 175 -12.34 -4.53 -2.12
N VAL A 176 -11.12 -3.97 -1.99
CA VAL A 176 -9.86 -4.72 -1.96
C VAL A 176 -9.85 -5.90 -0.98
N ILE A 177 -10.44 -5.74 0.21
CA ILE A 177 -10.47 -6.80 1.25
C ILE A 177 -11.27 -8.04 0.79
N ASP A 178 -12.25 -7.82 -0.08
CA ASP A 178 -13.11 -8.87 -0.64
C ASP A 178 -12.60 -9.37 -1.99
N ASP A 179 -11.88 -8.53 -2.74
CA ASP A 179 -11.36 -8.85 -4.08
C ASP A 179 -10.16 -9.80 -4.06
N TYR A 180 -9.40 -9.83 -2.96
CA TYR A 180 -8.24 -10.69 -2.77
C TYR A 180 -8.45 -11.66 -1.59
N ASP A 181 -7.76 -12.80 -1.59
CA ASP A 181 -7.86 -13.75 -0.47
C ASP A 181 -7.09 -13.27 0.75
N TYR A 182 -5.97 -12.58 0.52
CA TYR A 182 -5.17 -11.95 1.56
C TYR A 182 -4.87 -10.49 1.21
N VAL A 183 -5.02 -9.61 2.19
CA VAL A 183 -4.63 -8.20 2.07
C VAL A 183 -3.78 -7.83 3.26
N PHE A 184 -2.50 -7.55 2.99
CA PHE A 184 -1.49 -7.17 3.98
C PHE A 184 -1.13 -5.70 3.80
N SER A 185 -1.76 -4.84 4.57
CA SER A 185 -1.35 -3.43 4.69
C SER A 185 -0.26 -3.28 5.74
N GLU A 186 0.56 -2.25 5.59
CA GLU A 186 1.70 -1.96 6.46
C GLU A 186 2.61 -3.20 6.65
N ASN A 187 3.00 -3.80 5.53
CA ASN A 187 3.81 -5.03 5.45
C ASN A 187 3.17 -6.27 6.12
N GLY A 188 1.87 -6.22 6.43
CA GLY A 188 1.16 -7.30 7.13
C GLY A 188 1.00 -7.07 8.63
N LEU A 189 1.37 -5.89 9.16
CA LEU A 189 0.97 -5.50 10.50
C LEU A 189 -0.54 -5.48 10.64
N VAL A 190 -1.26 -5.09 9.58
CA VAL A 190 -2.71 -5.27 9.47
C VAL A 190 -2.97 -6.27 8.34
N ALA A 191 -3.54 -7.41 8.70
CA ALA A 191 -3.71 -8.56 7.83
C ALA A 191 -5.18 -8.97 7.74
N HIS A 192 -5.72 -9.05 6.53
CA HIS A 192 -7.05 -9.58 6.27
C HIS A 192 -6.97 -10.87 5.45
N LYS A 193 -7.87 -11.82 5.73
CA LYS A 193 -8.07 -13.06 4.99
C LYS A 193 -9.55 -13.22 4.67
N VAL A 194 -9.90 -13.24 3.39
CA VAL A 194 -11.28 -13.41 2.88
C VAL A 194 -12.26 -12.46 3.59
N GLY A 195 -12.03 -11.14 3.46
CA GLY A 195 -12.86 -10.12 4.10
C GLY A 195 -12.64 -9.93 5.62
N LYS A 196 -11.97 -10.85 6.32
CA LYS A 196 -11.87 -10.85 7.78
C LYS A 196 -10.49 -10.43 8.28
N LEU A 197 -10.45 -9.56 9.29
CA LEU A 197 -9.20 -9.21 9.99
C LEU A 197 -8.67 -10.45 10.74
N ILE A 198 -7.42 -10.84 10.45
CA ILE A 198 -6.74 -11.98 11.08
C ILE A 198 -5.54 -11.56 11.93
N GLY A 199 -5.06 -10.32 11.78
CA GLY A 199 -3.95 -9.81 12.57
C GLY A 199 -3.90 -8.28 12.53
N THR A 200 -3.63 -7.70 13.70
CA THR A 200 -3.28 -6.28 13.83
C THR A 200 -2.12 -6.16 14.82
N GLN A 201 -1.12 -5.36 14.49
CA GLN A 201 0.02 -5.09 15.35
C GLN A 201 0.41 -3.63 15.21
N SER A 202 0.88 -3.04 16.31
CA SER A 202 1.41 -1.68 16.33
C SER A 202 2.74 -1.63 17.05
N LEU A 203 3.56 -0.64 16.73
CA LEU A 203 4.83 -0.41 17.40
C LEU A 203 4.64 -0.21 18.91
N LYS A 204 3.56 0.48 19.29
CA LYS A 204 3.17 0.71 20.68
C LYS A 204 2.88 -0.59 21.42
N SER A 205 2.07 -1.48 20.84
CA SER A 205 1.76 -2.76 21.48
C SER A 205 2.97 -3.71 21.50
N PHE A 206 3.88 -3.60 20.54
CA PHE A 206 5.08 -4.44 20.46
C PHE A 206 6.20 -4.01 21.41
N LEU A 207 6.58 -2.72 21.40
CA LEU A 207 7.66 -2.21 22.25
C LEU A 207 7.19 -1.86 23.67
N GLY A 208 5.94 -1.40 23.80
CA GLY A 208 5.43 -0.83 25.05
C GLY A 208 5.86 0.62 25.27
N GLU A 209 5.08 1.34 26.09
CA GLU A 209 5.24 2.79 26.31
C GLU A 209 6.58 3.17 26.94
N GLU A 210 7.12 2.38 27.87
CA GLU A 210 8.36 2.75 28.56
C GLU A 210 9.56 2.80 27.60
N LYS A 211 9.71 1.79 26.73
CA LYS A 211 10.77 1.74 25.72
C LYS A 211 10.59 2.80 24.64
N LEU A 212 9.34 3.05 24.23
CA LEU A 212 9.03 4.13 23.29
C LEU A 212 9.37 5.51 23.85
N LYS A 213 8.97 5.78 25.09
CA LYS A 213 9.29 7.02 25.80
C LYS A 213 10.80 7.21 25.93
N GLU A 214 11.54 6.16 26.29
CA GLU A 214 13.00 6.21 26.33
C GLU A 214 13.60 6.58 24.95
N PHE A 215 13.17 5.89 23.89
CA PHE A 215 13.62 6.13 22.53
C PHE A 215 13.33 7.57 22.07
N ILE A 216 12.09 8.03 22.28
CA ILE A 216 11.62 9.35 21.87
C ILE A 216 12.37 10.45 22.64
N ASN A 217 12.50 10.34 23.97
CA ASN A 217 13.19 11.34 24.77
C ASN A 217 14.65 11.48 24.35
N PHE A 218 15.38 10.37 24.19
CA PHE A 218 16.75 10.41 23.73
C PHE A 218 16.88 11.04 22.34
N THR A 219 15.99 10.65 21.43
CA THR A 219 15.99 11.18 20.05
C THR A 219 15.71 12.68 20.03
N LEU A 220 14.76 13.18 20.83
CA LEU A 220 14.46 14.60 20.94
C LEU A 220 15.63 15.40 21.52
N HIS A 221 16.29 14.89 22.58
CA HIS A 221 17.49 15.53 23.12
C HIS A 221 18.61 15.59 22.08
N TYR A 222 18.88 14.48 21.39
CA TYR A 222 19.87 14.43 20.32
C TYR A 222 19.56 15.47 19.22
N ILE A 223 18.31 15.56 18.77
CA ILE A 223 17.89 16.54 17.77
C ILE A 223 18.00 17.98 18.29
N ALA A 224 17.71 18.23 19.56
CA ALA A 224 17.85 19.56 20.16
C ALA A 224 19.30 20.05 20.07
N ASP A 225 20.27 19.19 20.37
CA ASP A 225 21.69 19.50 20.39
C ASP A 225 22.37 19.47 19.00
N LEU A 226 21.70 18.95 17.97
CA LEU A 226 22.25 18.93 16.60
C LEU A 226 22.48 20.35 16.07
N ASP A 227 23.71 20.65 15.66
CA ASP A 227 24.03 21.89 14.96
C ASP A 227 23.83 21.69 13.45
N ILE A 228 22.69 22.15 12.93
CA ILE A 228 22.36 22.13 11.50
C ILE A 228 21.74 23.49 11.09
N PRO A 229 21.89 23.92 9.83
CA PRO A 229 21.51 25.28 9.42
C PRO A 229 20.02 25.60 9.63
N ILE A 230 19.15 24.59 9.46
CA ILE A 230 17.70 24.76 9.49
C ILE A 230 17.07 23.65 10.33
N LYS A 231 16.18 24.05 11.24
CA LYS A 231 15.22 23.18 11.93
C LYS A 231 13.80 23.74 11.74
N ARG A 232 12.82 22.87 11.59
CA ARG A 232 11.40 23.18 11.44
C ARG A 232 10.60 22.47 12.53
N GLY A 233 9.69 21.57 12.16
CA GLY A 233 8.85 20.82 13.08
C GLY A 233 8.54 19.43 12.56
N THR A 234 7.91 18.61 13.40
CA THR A 234 7.67 17.18 13.12
C THR A 234 9.00 16.43 12.94
N PHE A 235 9.83 16.48 13.97
CA PHE A 235 11.12 15.77 14.03
C PHE A 235 10.96 14.27 14.23
N ILE A 236 9.90 13.88 14.94
CA ILE A 236 9.50 12.50 15.17
C ILE A 236 8.05 12.40 14.75
N GLU A 237 7.76 11.56 13.77
CA GLU A 237 6.40 11.22 13.32
C GLU A 237 6.13 9.77 13.70
N PHE A 238 5.22 9.58 14.66
CA PHE A 238 4.79 8.25 15.09
C PHE A 238 3.76 7.69 14.12
N ARG A 239 4.00 6.49 13.59
CA ARG A 239 3.08 5.73 12.76
C ARG A 239 2.72 4.43 13.47
N SER A 240 1.70 3.74 12.97
CA SER A 240 1.26 2.44 13.49
C SER A 240 2.38 1.41 13.54
N GLY A 241 3.16 1.27 12.46
CA GLY A 241 4.25 0.29 12.37
C GLY A 241 5.66 0.80 12.68
N MET A 242 5.88 2.10 12.74
CA MET A 242 7.24 2.67 12.73
C MET A 242 7.28 4.09 13.26
N ILE A 243 8.48 4.59 13.53
CA ILE A 243 8.74 6.00 13.79
C ILE A 243 9.58 6.55 12.65
N ASN A 244 9.14 7.64 12.03
CA ASN A 244 9.97 8.40 11.10
C ASN A 244 10.69 9.52 11.87
N VAL A 245 12.01 9.58 11.74
CA VAL A 245 12.85 10.59 12.40
C VAL A 245 13.47 11.50 11.33
N SER A 246 13.31 12.81 11.48
CA SER A 246 13.82 13.84 10.57
C SER A 246 14.60 14.90 11.36
N PRO A 247 15.93 15.03 11.19
CA PRO A 247 16.72 16.03 11.92
C PRO A 247 16.31 17.48 11.62
N ILE A 248 16.02 17.80 10.35
CA ILE A 248 15.49 19.11 9.93
C ILE A 248 14.01 19.28 10.32
N GLY A 249 13.25 18.20 10.47
CA GLY A 249 11.79 18.19 10.67
C GLY A 249 11.02 18.11 9.36
N ARG A 250 9.92 17.35 9.32
CA ARG A 250 9.13 17.10 8.09
C ARG A 250 8.35 18.31 7.58
N ASN A 251 8.13 19.32 8.41
CA ASN A 251 7.40 20.54 8.04
C ASN A 251 8.27 21.54 7.25
N CYS A 252 9.39 21.10 6.67
CA CYS A 252 10.24 21.91 5.81
C CYS A 252 9.72 21.98 4.37
N SER A 253 10.06 23.06 3.65
CA SER A 253 9.71 23.23 2.23
C SER A 253 10.49 22.24 1.33
N GLN A 254 10.15 22.17 0.04
CA GLN A 254 10.89 21.31 -0.88
C GLN A 254 12.32 21.81 -1.11
N GLU A 255 12.51 23.12 -1.19
CA GLU A 255 13.83 23.75 -1.31
C GLU A 255 14.71 23.41 -0.10
N GLU A 256 14.13 23.47 1.11
CA GLU A 256 14.80 23.08 2.35
C GLU A 256 15.15 21.59 2.39
N ARG A 257 14.33 20.71 1.78
CA ARG A 257 14.65 19.28 1.64
C ARG A 257 15.86 19.07 0.75
N ASP A 258 15.92 19.76 -0.37
CA ASP A 258 17.02 19.66 -1.34
C ASP A 258 18.34 20.21 -0.76
N GLU A 259 18.25 21.28 0.04
CA GLU A 259 19.38 21.83 0.80
C GLU A 259 19.86 20.88 1.89
N PHE A 260 18.94 20.35 2.71
CA PHE A 260 19.29 19.40 3.75
C PHE A 260 19.88 18.11 3.17
N GLU A 261 19.37 17.61 2.06
CA GLU A 261 19.92 16.42 1.41
C GLU A 261 21.38 16.64 0.98
N ARG A 262 21.69 17.80 0.37
CA ARG A 262 23.07 18.15 0.00
C ARG A 262 23.95 18.31 1.22
N TYR A 263 23.44 18.96 2.26
CA TYR A 263 24.16 19.14 3.52
C TYR A 263 24.44 17.80 4.20
N ASP A 264 23.45 16.92 4.29
CA ASP A 264 23.55 15.60 4.89
C ASP A 264 24.54 14.69 4.14
N LYS A 265 24.60 14.76 2.81
CA LYS A 265 25.60 14.00 2.02
C LYS A 265 27.04 14.39 2.34
N VAL A 266 27.29 15.65 2.68
CA VAL A 266 28.63 16.15 3.04
C VAL A 266 28.94 15.88 4.50
N HIS A 267 27.99 16.18 5.40
CA HIS A 267 28.22 16.16 6.84
C HIS A 267 27.82 14.84 7.53
N ASN A 268 27.13 13.95 6.80
CA ASN A 268 26.64 12.65 7.26
C ASN A 268 25.79 12.74 8.54
N ILE A 269 24.84 13.68 8.58
CA ILE A 269 24.01 13.94 9.78
C ILE A 269 23.17 12.70 10.14
N ARG A 270 22.36 12.19 9.20
CA ARG A 270 21.51 11.00 9.40
C ARG A 270 22.34 9.74 9.65
N PRO A 271 23.39 9.40 8.88
CA PRO A 271 24.23 8.25 9.17
C PRO A 271 24.86 8.28 10.57
N LYS A 272 25.40 9.43 11.01
CA LYS A 272 25.95 9.58 12.36
C LYS A 272 24.88 9.40 13.44
N MET A 273 23.73 10.04 13.28
CA MET A 273 22.61 9.90 14.20
C MET A 273 22.11 8.45 14.30
N VAL A 274 21.94 7.77 13.16
CA VAL A 274 21.56 6.34 13.11
C VAL A 274 22.59 5.47 13.81
N SER A 275 23.88 5.73 13.65
CA SER A 275 24.94 4.98 14.35
C SER A 275 24.79 5.09 15.87
N VAL A 276 24.59 6.31 16.39
CA VAL A 276 24.41 6.56 17.82
C VAL A 276 23.15 5.88 18.36
N LEU A 277 22.02 6.03 17.64
CA LEU A 277 20.76 5.41 18.05
C LEU A 277 20.84 3.89 18.03
N ARG A 278 21.50 3.31 17.02
CA ARG A 278 21.67 1.86 16.90
C ARG A 278 22.48 1.28 18.05
N GLU A 279 23.57 1.94 18.43
CA GLU A 279 24.38 1.52 19.57
C GLU A 279 23.59 1.64 20.89
N ARG A 280 22.95 2.78 21.12
CA ARG A 280 22.18 3.04 22.34
C ARG A 280 21.01 2.06 22.53
N PHE A 281 20.30 1.77 21.45
CA PHE A 281 19.08 0.96 21.47
C PHE A 281 19.27 -0.45 20.88
N ALA A 282 20.52 -0.96 20.88
CA ALA A 282 20.83 -2.31 20.39
C ALA A 282 19.95 -3.39 21.06
N HIS A 283 19.63 -3.21 22.34
CA HIS A 283 18.79 -4.10 23.13
C HIS A 283 17.30 -4.13 22.71
N LEU A 284 16.85 -3.18 21.89
CA LEU A 284 15.47 -3.13 21.36
C LEU A 284 15.33 -3.83 20.00
N ASN A 285 16.45 -4.24 19.39
CA ASN A 285 16.49 -4.90 18.09
C ASN A 285 15.71 -4.14 16.97
N LEU A 286 16.01 -2.86 16.84
CA LEU A 286 15.41 -1.97 15.85
C LEU A 286 16.25 -1.91 14.57
N THR A 287 15.57 -1.90 13.44
CA THR A 287 16.10 -1.57 12.13
C THR A 287 15.96 -0.07 11.87
N PHE A 288 16.99 0.52 11.27
CA PHE A 288 17.04 1.93 10.89
C PHE A 288 17.28 2.01 9.39
N SER A 289 16.33 2.58 8.65
CA SER A 289 16.39 2.72 7.19
C SER A 289 16.44 4.18 6.78
N ILE A 290 17.59 4.63 6.27
CA ILE A 290 17.74 5.98 5.73
C ILE A 290 17.09 6.02 4.35
N GLY A 291 16.04 6.83 4.21
CA GLY A 291 15.24 6.91 3.00
C GLY A 291 14.81 8.34 2.68
N GLY A 292 14.75 8.66 1.39
CA GLY A 292 14.41 10.00 0.91
C GLY A 292 15.44 11.06 1.31
N GLN A 293 14.99 12.32 1.32
CA GLN A 293 15.89 13.48 1.41
C GLN A 293 16.22 13.90 2.84
N ILE A 294 15.29 13.70 3.78
CA ILE A 294 15.36 14.36 5.11
C ILE A 294 15.26 13.43 6.31
N SER A 295 14.83 12.18 6.14
CA SER A 295 14.46 11.32 7.27
C SER A 295 15.07 9.94 7.19
N PHE A 296 14.82 9.16 8.24
CA PHE A 296 15.00 7.72 8.28
C PHE A 296 13.86 7.09 9.08
N ASP A 297 13.50 5.87 8.74
CA ASP A 297 12.47 5.10 9.43
C ASP A 297 13.11 4.18 10.48
N VAL A 298 12.41 4.00 11.60
CA VAL A 298 12.81 3.14 12.73
C VAL A 298 11.66 2.19 13.03
N PHE A 299 11.95 0.89 12.94
CA PHE A 299 10.96 -0.17 13.12
C PHE A 299 11.64 -1.43 13.67
N PRO A 300 10.91 -2.34 14.34
CA PRO A 300 11.48 -3.59 14.81
C PRO A 300 12.03 -4.43 13.66
N GLN A 301 13.11 -5.18 13.93
CA GLN A 301 13.68 -6.08 12.93
C GLN A 301 12.61 -7.08 12.42
N GLY A 302 12.56 -7.28 11.10
CA GLY A 302 11.62 -8.17 10.44
C GLY A 302 10.22 -7.58 10.20
N TRP A 303 10.03 -6.27 10.40
CA TRP A 303 8.79 -5.55 10.03
C TRP A 303 8.82 -5.00 8.58
N ASP A 304 9.73 -5.51 7.75
CA ASP A 304 9.65 -5.42 6.30
C ASP A 304 8.58 -6.38 5.75
N LYS A 305 8.45 -6.49 4.42
CA LYS A 305 7.40 -7.30 3.77
C LYS A 305 7.43 -8.78 4.18
N THR A 306 8.55 -9.31 4.66
CA THR A 306 8.61 -10.69 5.19
C THR A 306 7.69 -10.90 6.39
N TYR A 307 7.30 -9.84 7.10
CA TYR A 307 6.37 -9.92 8.23
C TYR A 307 5.06 -10.62 7.88
N CYS A 308 4.54 -10.44 6.65
CA CYS A 308 3.27 -11.07 6.24
C CYS A 308 3.38 -12.61 6.09
N LEU A 309 4.58 -13.15 5.88
CA LEU A 309 4.79 -14.58 5.63
C LEU A 309 4.36 -15.45 6.82
N ARG A 310 4.36 -14.90 8.04
CA ARG A 310 3.86 -15.58 9.25
C ARG A 310 2.39 -15.99 9.19
N TYR A 311 1.60 -15.39 8.30
CA TYR A 311 0.19 -15.73 8.09
C TYR A 311 -0.01 -16.78 6.99
N LEU A 312 1.08 -17.23 6.36
CA LEU A 312 1.08 -18.07 5.16
C LEU A 312 1.74 -19.45 5.40
N ASP A 313 1.81 -19.91 6.65
CA ASP A 313 2.42 -21.21 7.01
C ASP A 313 1.67 -22.41 6.40
N ASP A 314 0.41 -22.23 6.01
CA ASP A 314 -0.41 -23.25 5.36
C ASP A 314 -0.06 -23.45 3.86
N PHE A 315 0.81 -22.61 3.28
CA PHE A 315 1.18 -22.67 1.87
C PHE A 315 2.55 -23.34 1.66
N GLN A 316 2.59 -24.27 0.69
CA GLN A 316 3.80 -24.97 0.27
C GLN A 316 4.62 -24.15 -0.73
N GLU A 317 3.94 -23.41 -1.61
CA GLU A 317 4.56 -22.54 -2.61
C GLU A 317 4.03 -21.10 -2.44
N ILE A 318 4.94 -20.15 -2.19
CA ILE A 318 4.62 -18.72 -2.12
C ILE A 318 5.37 -18.03 -3.25
N HIS A 319 4.65 -17.56 -4.27
CA HIS A 319 5.23 -16.76 -5.34
C HIS A 319 5.11 -15.29 -4.97
N PHE A 320 6.21 -14.55 -4.99
CA PHE A 320 6.19 -13.12 -4.71
C PHE A 320 6.54 -12.31 -5.97
N PHE A 321 5.75 -11.30 -6.30
CA PHE A 321 5.97 -10.40 -7.44
C PHE A 321 6.21 -8.98 -6.92
N GLY A 322 7.32 -8.36 -7.32
CA GLY A 322 7.68 -6.99 -6.90
C GLY A 322 8.58 -6.26 -7.92
N ASP A 323 8.63 -4.93 -7.81
CA ASP A 323 9.35 -4.05 -8.73
C ASP A 323 10.71 -3.55 -8.17
N LYS A 324 10.85 -3.50 -6.85
CA LYS A 324 12.04 -2.99 -6.13
C LYS A 324 12.76 -4.12 -5.39
N THR A 325 13.08 -5.19 -6.10
CA THR A 325 13.74 -6.39 -5.57
C THR A 325 15.26 -6.26 -5.39
N TYR A 326 15.85 -5.19 -5.92
CA TYR A 326 17.28 -4.88 -5.74
C TYR A 326 17.60 -4.56 -4.27
N LYS A 327 18.86 -4.76 -3.87
CA LYS A 327 19.33 -4.48 -2.50
C LYS A 327 19.02 -3.04 -2.07
N GLY A 328 18.26 -2.91 -0.97
CA GLY A 328 17.80 -1.62 -0.43
C GLY A 328 16.44 -1.15 -0.97
N GLY A 329 15.86 -1.85 -1.95
CA GLY A 329 14.46 -1.73 -2.31
C GLY A 329 13.55 -2.41 -1.28
N ASN A 330 12.30 -1.97 -1.19
CA ASN A 330 11.34 -2.45 -0.17
C ASN A 330 10.79 -3.86 -0.45
N ASP A 331 11.11 -4.46 -1.60
CA ASP A 331 10.76 -5.85 -1.93
C ASP A 331 11.92 -6.81 -1.70
N HIS A 332 13.13 -6.31 -1.40
CA HIS A 332 14.34 -7.10 -1.39
C HIS A 332 14.26 -8.27 -0.40
N GLU A 333 13.86 -8.00 0.85
CA GLU A 333 13.85 -9.01 1.91
C GLU A 333 12.82 -10.13 1.64
N ILE A 334 11.65 -9.79 1.08
CA ILE A 334 10.62 -10.78 0.75
C ILE A 334 10.94 -11.53 -0.55
N TYR A 335 11.62 -10.89 -1.50
CA TYR A 335 12.09 -11.51 -2.74
C TYR A 335 13.19 -12.53 -2.50
N GLU A 336 14.15 -12.22 -1.62
CA GLU A 336 15.28 -13.11 -1.24
C GLU A 336 14.92 -14.12 -0.14
N SER A 337 13.68 -14.10 0.38
CA SER A 337 13.25 -15.01 1.43
C SER A 337 13.24 -16.46 0.93
N GLU A 338 13.84 -17.38 1.68
CA GLU A 338 13.80 -18.83 1.36
C GLU A 338 12.37 -19.40 1.28
N ARG A 339 11.40 -18.70 1.88
CA ARG A 339 9.98 -19.07 1.83
C ARG A 339 9.29 -18.69 0.53
N THR A 340 9.90 -17.86 -0.30
CA THR A 340 9.27 -17.33 -1.51
C THR A 340 10.04 -17.75 -2.76
N THR A 341 9.31 -17.90 -3.86
CA THR A 341 9.88 -17.87 -5.20
C THR A 341 9.64 -16.47 -5.75
N GLY A 342 10.69 -15.64 -5.77
CA GLY A 342 10.62 -14.24 -6.18
C GLY A 342 10.62 -14.04 -7.70
N HIS A 343 9.74 -13.14 -8.17
CA HIS A 343 9.62 -12.70 -9.56
C HIS A 343 9.77 -11.18 -9.60
N THR A 344 10.69 -10.68 -10.43
CA THR A 344 10.87 -9.23 -10.59
C THR A 344 10.08 -8.77 -11.81
N GLY A 345 9.23 -7.75 -11.65
CA GLY A 345 8.53 -7.18 -12.78
C GLY A 345 7.84 -5.85 -12.44
N LYS A 346 7.41 -5.14 -13.47
CA LYS A 346 6.71 -3.85 -13.35
C LYS A 346 5.33 -3.91 -13.99
N ALA A 347 4.38 -3.15 -13.45
CA ALA A 347 3.12 -2.86 -14.14
C ALA A 347 3.44 -2.11 -15.44
N LEU A 348 2.76 -2.50 -16.54
CA LEU A 348 2.81 -1.80 -17.83
C LEU A 348 1.92 -0.54 -17.81
#